data_AF-A0A954SIQ0-F1
#
_entry.id   AF-A0A954SIQ0-F1
#
_cell.length_a   1.000
_cell.length_b   1.000
_cell.length_c   1.000
_cell.angle_alpha   90.00
_cell.angle_beta   90.00
_cell.angle_gamma   90.00
#
_symmetry.space_group_name_H-M   'P 1'
#
loop_
_entity.id
_entity.type
_entity.pdbx_description
1 polymer ?
#
loop_
_entity_poly.entity_id
_entity_poly.type
_entity_poly.pdbx_seq_one_letter_code
_entity_poly.pdbx_strand_id
1 'polypeptide(L)'
;FDESKAHLADFRHRALRHHSEGIFLCEAIFGTTLTNSDGKVIPVRFVGEQHVKDDLGWIPTVKDWLQHIQPQPWMSRTPYKPARSVSSEFPDETESSQPENL
;
A
#
# COMPACT_ATOMS: atom_id res chain seq x y z
N PHE A 1 2.16 -15.17 5.22
CA PHE A 1 0.75 -15.11 4.77
C PHE A 1 -0.21 -15.06 5.94
N ASP A 2 -0.19 -16.05 6.83
CA ASP A 2 -1.20 -16.24 7.89
C ASP A 2 -1.12 -15.31 9.12
N GLU A 3 -0.07 -14.49 9.26
CA GLU A 3 0.02 -13.51 10.36
C GLU A 3 -1.20 -12.57 10.43
N SER A 4 -1.86 -12.31 9.30
CA SER A 4 -3.10 -11.52 9.25
C SER A 4 -4.26 -12.12 10.05
N LYS A 5 -4.19 -13.40 10.44
CA LYS A 5 -5.13 -14.03 11.38
C LYS A 5 -5.16 -13.33 12.74
N ALA A 6 -4.08 -12.64 13.12
CA ALA A 6 -4.03 -11.83 14.34
C ALA A 6 -5.02 -10.64 14.31
N HIS A 7 -5.43 -10.20 13.12
CA HIS A 7 -6.39 -9.11 12.94
C HIS A 7 -7.81 -9.63 12.63
N LEU A 8 -7.92 -10.78 11.95
CA LEU A 8 -9.20 -11.39 11.60
C LEU A 8 -9.05 -12.92 11.47
N ALA A 9 -9.68 -13.70 12.35
CA ALA A 9 -9.41 -15.13 12.43
C ALA A 9 -10.12 -16.01 11.37
N ASP A 10 -11.00 -15.44 10.54
CA ASP A 10 -11.72 -16.17 9.48
C ASP A 10 -11.09 -16.01 8.09
N PHE A 11 -11.64 -16.64 7.06
CA PHE A 11 -11.06 -16.67 5.70
C PHE A 11 -10.77 -15.28 5.11
N ARG A 12 -11.45 -14.22 5.57
CA ARG A 12 -11.28 -12.86 5.03
C ARG A 12 -9.89 -12.29 5.29
N HIS A 13 -9.12 -12.81 6.25
CA HIS A 13 -7.70 -12.42 6.40
C HIS A 13 -6.86 -12.70 5.16
N ARG A 14 -7.29 -13.68 4.34
CA ARG A 14 -6.62 -14.04 3.09
C ARG A 14 -6.65 -12.88 2.10
N ALA A 15 -7.67 -12.01 2.15
CA ALA A 15 -7.73 -10.81 1.32
C ALA A 15 -6.56 -9.82 1.54
N LEU A 16 -5.85 -9.90 2.68
CA LEU A 16 -4.71 -9.03 2.94
C LEU A 16 -3.42 -9.46 2.25
N ARG A 17 -3.21 -10.77 2.01
CA ARG A 17 -1.91 -11.30 1.55
C ARG A 17 -1.99 -12.49 0.60
N HIS A 18 -3.15 -13.13 0.40
CA HIS A 18 -3.32 -14.22 -0.56
C HIS A 18 -3.77 -13.68 -1.92
N HIS A 19 -2.90 -12.90 -2.55
CA HIS A 19 -3.02 -12.37 -3.91
C HIS A 19 -1.63 -12.02 -4.43
N SER A 20 -1.52 -11.61 -5.69
CA SER A 20 -0.23 -11.28 -6.33
C SER A 20 0.66 -10.36 -5.49
N GLU A 21 0.19 -9.19 -5.07
CA GLU A 21 0.98 -8.26 -4.23
C GLU A 21 1.49 -8.90 -2.92
N GLY A 22 0.74 -9.78 -2.26
CA GLY A 22 1.23 -10.49 -1.07
C GLY A 22 2.40 -11.45 -1.34
N ILE A 23 2.48 -11.99 -2.55
CA ILE A 23 3.64 -12.79 -3.01
C ILE A 23 4.86 -11.90 -3.21
N PHE A 24 4.68 -10.69 -3.77
CA PHE A 24 5.76 -9.71 -3.87
C PHE A 24 6.22 -9.20 -2.50
N LEU A 25 5.28 -9.01 -1.57
CA LEU A 25 5.61 -8.65 -0.19
C LEU A 25 6.43 -9.76 0.50
N CYS A 26 6.10 -11.02 0.26
CA CYS A 26 6.88 -12.17 0.75
C CYS A 26 8.35 -12.06 0.28
N GLU A 27 8.58 -11.82 -1.00
CA GLU A 27 9.94 -11.60 -1.53
C GLU A 27 10.62 -10.38 -0.92
N ALA A 28 9.90 -9.25 -0.78
CA ALA A 28 10.47 -8.04 -0.19
C ALA A 28 10.95 -8.25 1.26
N ILE A 29 10.28 -9.12 2.01
CA ILE A 29 10.62 -9.43 3.41
C ILE A 29 11.77 -10.45 3.51
N PHE A 30 11.73 -11.52 2.71
CA PHE A 30 12.64 -12.65 2.84
C PHE A 30 13.79 -12.67 1.82
N GLY A 31 13.80 -11.71 0.89
CA GLY A 31 14.76 -11.64 -0.21
C GLY A 31 14.30 -12.38 -1.45
N THR A 32 15.09 -12.32 -2.52
CA THR A 32 14.77 -12.92 -3.83
C THR A 32 14.79 -14.44 -3.81
N THR A 33 15.65 -15.02 -2.97
CA THR A 33 15.89 -16.46 -2.88
C THR A 33 16.15 -16.88 -1.44
N LEU A 34 15.81 -18.12 -1.13
CA LEU A 34 16.20 -18.81 0.10
C LEU A 34 16.96 -20.09 -0.24
N THR A 35 17.82 -20.56 0.65
CA THR A 35 18.47 -21.87 0.54
C THR A 35 17.77 -22.86 1.46
N ASN A 36 17.25 -23.96 0.92
CA ASN A 36 16.60 -24.98 1.73
C ASN A 36 17.63 -25.89 2.45
N SER A 37 17.14 -26.84 3.26
CA SER A 37 17.99 -27.81 3.99
C SER A 37 18.83 -28.72 3.10
N ASP A 38 18.43 -28.90 1.83
CA ASP A 38 19.16 -29.70 0.84
C ASP A 38 20.23 -28.89 0.10
N GLY A 39 20.47 -27.63 0.51
CA GLY A 39 21.42 -26.72 -0.15
C GLY A 39 20.92 -26.16 -1.48
N LYS A 40 19.63 -26.30 -1.81
CA LYS A 40 19.06 -25.79 -3.06
C LYS A 40 18.62 -24.34 -2.89
N VAL A 41 18.99 -23.50 -3.84
CA VAL A 41 18.54 -22.11 -3.93
C VAL A 41 17.17 -22.07 -4.60
N ILE A 42 16.17 -21.56 -3.88
CA ILE A 42 14.76 -21.52 -4.29
C ILE A 42 14.29 -20.06 -4.34
N PRO A 43 13.61 -19.61 -5.41
CA PRO A 43 12.99 -18.30 -5.44
C PRO A 43 11.92 -18.15 -4.35
N VAL A 44 11.94 -17.05 -3.59
CA VAL A 44 10.92 -16.82 -2.53
C VAL A 44 9.52 -16.69 -3.11
N ARG A 45 9.38 -16.04 -4.27
CA ARG A 45 8.09 -15.92 -4.97
C ARG A 45 7.50 -17.29 -5.32
N PHE A 46 8.33 -18.27 -5.68
CA PHE A 46 7.85 -19.62 -5.97
C PHE A 46 7.16 -20.25 -4.74
N VAL A 47 7.76 -20.08 -3.56
CA VAL A 47 7.16 -20.53 -2.29
C VAL A 47 5.84 -19.79 -2.01
N GLY A 48 5.81 -18.47 -2.24
CA GLY A 48 4.58 -17.67 -2.08
C GLY A 48 3.46 -18.08 -3.06
N GLU A 49 3.78 -18.31 -4.33
CA GLU A 49 2.84 -18.80 -5.33
C GLU A 49 2.27 -20.17 -4.95
N GLN A 50 3.15 -21.10 -4.53
CA GLN A 50 2.75 -22.42 -4.09
C GLN A 50 1.80 -22.34 -2.90
N HIS A 51 2.17 -21.56 -1.86
CA HIS A 51 1.34 -21.32 -0.68
C HIS A 51 -0.07 -20.86 -1.05
N VAL A 52 -0.17 -19.83 -1.92
CA VAL A 52 -1.47 -19.26 -2.32
C VAL A 52 -2.29 -20.26 -3.14
N LYS A 53 -1.65 -21.01 -4.05
CA LYS A 53 -2.32 -22.05 -4.85
C LYS A 53 -2.80 -23.22 -3.99
N ASP A 54 -2.04 -23.64 -2.98
CA ASP A 54 -2.46 -24.71 -2.06
C ASP A 54 -3.67 -24.29 -1.22
N ASP A 55 -3.75 -23.01 -0.86
CA ASP A 55 -4.86 -22.45 -0.09
C ASP A 55 -6.13 -22.20 -0.91
N LEU A 56 -6.01 -21.77 -2.18
CA LEU A 56 -7.13 -21.24 -2.96
C LEU A 56 -7.36 -21.94 -4.32
N GLY A 57 -6.43 -22.79 -4.76
CA GLY A 57 -6.44 -23.42 -6.09
C GLY A 57 -5.98 -22.51 -7.24
N TRP A 58 -5.86 -21.20 -7.01
CA TRP A 58 -5.38 -20.20 -7.98
C TRP A 58 -4.86 -18.95 -7.25
N ILE A 59 -4.24 -18.03 -7.98
CA ILE A 59 -3.73 -16.76 -7.41
C ILE A 59 -4.71 -15.63 -7.78
N PRO A 60 -5.51 -15.12 -6.82
CA PRO A 60 -6.38 -13.99 -7.07
C PRO A 60 -5.60 -12.69 -7.19
N THR A 61 -6.23 -11.70 -7.81
CA THR A 61 -5.81 -10.30 -7.76
C THR A 61 -6.40 -9.60 -6.54
N VAL A 62 -5.85 -8.44 -6.19
CA VAL A 62 -6.46 -7.57 -5.16
C VAL A 62 -7.90 -7.22 -5.54
N LYS A 63 -8.18 -6.97 -6.83
CA LYS A 63 -9.53 -6.67 -7.33
C LYS A 63 -10.53 -7.77 -6.99
N ASP A 64 -10.14 -9.03 -7.10
CA ASP A 64 -11.04 -10.17 -6.85
C ASP A 64 -11.58 -10.17 -5.41
N TRP A 65 -10.75 -9.71 -4.47
CA TRP A 65 -11.14 -9.50 -3.08
C TRP A 65 -11.96 -8.21 -2.89
N LEU A 66 -11.48 -7.08 -3.41
CA LEU A 66 -12.05 -5.77 -3.12
C LEU A 66 -13.41 -5.52 -3.82
N GLN A 67 -13.70 -6.19 -4.95
CA GLN A 67 -14.93 -5.97 -5.71
C GLN A 67 -16.22 -6.28 -4.94
N HIS A 68 -16.12 -7.01 -3.82
CA HIS A 68 -17.26 -7.37 -2.98
C HIS A 68 -17.41 -6.48 -1.74
N ILE A 69 -16.51 -5.52 -1.51
CA ILE A 69 -16.61 -4.58 -0.38
C ILE A 69 -17.83 -3.67 -0.58
N GLN A 70 -18.69 -3.62 0.42
CA GLN A 70 -19.80 -2.67 0.48
C GLN A 70 -19.34 -1.35 1.10
N PRO A 71 -19.27 -0.24 0.35
CA PRO A 71 -18.76 1.02 0.87
C PRO A 71 -19.52 1.48 2.11
N GLN A 72 -18.79 1.86 3.15
CA GLN A 72 -19.33 2.44 4.36
C GLN A 72 -18.93 3.92 4.48
N PRO A 73 -19.69 4.77 5.19
CA PRO A 73 -19.40 6.20 5.28
C PRO A 73 -17.97 6.54 5.74
N TRP A 74 -17.37 5.70 6.60
CA TRP A 74 -16.02 5.89 7.12
C TRP A 74 -14.91 5.58 6.10
N MET A 75 -15.22 4.89 4.99
CA MET A 75 -14.22 4.45 4.00
C MET A 75 -13.84 5.54 2.97
N SER A 76 -14.59 6.64 2.89
CA SER A 76 -14.43 7.64 1.81
C SER A 76 -14.54 9.10 2.26
N ARG A 77 -14.86 9.36 3.55
CA ARG A 77 -15.01 10.71 4.08
C ARG A 77 -13.92 11.01 5.11
N THR A 78 -13.01 11.90 4.77
CA THR A 78 -12.15 12.56 5.75
C THR A 78 -12.89 13.81 6.25
N PRO A 79 -13.28 13.92 7.54
CA PRO A 79 -13.82 15.18 8.09
C PRO A 79 -12.76 16.29 8.18
N TYR A 80 -11.50 15.99 7.85
CA TYR A 80 -10.40 16.92 7.90
C TYR A 80 -10.51 17.97 6.79
N LYS A 81 -10.91 19.18 7.16
CA LYS A 81 -10.68 20.41 6.38
C LYS A 81 -9.45 21.09 6.97
N PRO A 82 -8.30 21.15 6.26
CA PRO A 82 -7.19 21.96 6.74
C PRO A 82 -7.68 23.41 6.87
N ALA A 83 -7.34 24.06 7.99
CA ALA A 83 -7.60 25.48 8.14
C ALA A 83 -6.97 26.20 6.95
N ARG A 84 -7.77 26.99 6.22
CA ARG A 84 -7.30 27.82 5.11
C ARG A 84 -6.19 28.69 5.69
N SER A 85 -4.94 28.48 5.28
CA SER A 85 -3.84 29.34 5.69
C SER A 85 -4.24 30.76 5.32
N VAL A 86 -4.41 31.62 6.33
CA VAL A 86 -4.55 33.05 6.11
C VAL A 86 -3.24 33.45 5.43
N SER A 87 -3.29 33.75 4.14
CA SER A 87 -2.20 34.42 3.46
C SER A 87 -1.99 35.72 4.22
N SER A 88 -0.87 35.85 4.92
CA SER A 88 -0.39 37.15 5.35
C SER A 88 -0.16 37.96 4.08
N GLU A 89 -1.09 38.87 3.79
CA GLU A 89 -0.86 39.95 2.83
C GLU A 89 0.34 40.74 3.36
N PHE A 90 1.50 40.53 2.74
CA PHE A 90 2.62 41.44 2.88
C PHE A 90 2.24 42.71 2.10
N PRO A 91 2.28 43.90 2.72
CA PRO A 91 2.11 45.14 1.97
C PRO A 91 3.24 45.25 0.94
N ASP A 92 2.85 45.58 -0.29
CA ASP A 92 3.76 45.84 -1.40
C ASP A 92 4.61 47.09 -1.09
N GLU A 93 5.89 46.92 -0.76
CA GLU A 93 6.85 48.03 -0.74
C GLU A 93 7.25 48.36 -2.19
N THR A 94 6.37 49.07 -2.90
CA THR A 94 6.72 49.79 -4.12
C THR A 94 6.85 51.28 -3.84
N GLU A 95 7.91 51.66 -3.12
CA GLU A 95 8.46 53.00 -3.29
C GLU A 95 9.98 53.00 -3.01
N SER A 96 10.76 52.61 -4.02
CA SER A 96 12.15 53.07 -4.12
C SER A 96 12.46 53.52 -5.54
N SER A 97 12.55 54.84 -5.69
CA SER A 97 13.58 55.54 -6.46
C SER A 97 13.53 55.38 -7.99
N GLN A 98 12.90 56.36 -8.66
CA GLN A 98 13.36 56.79 -9.98
C GLN A 98 14.58 57.71 -9.81
N PRO A 99 15.72 57.43 -10.46
CA PRO A 99 16.72 58.46 -10.74
C PRO A 99 16.49 59.11 -12.11
N GLU A 100 16.40 60.44 -12.08
CA GLU A 100 16.80 61.49 -13.03
C GLU A 100 17.09 61.18 -14.52
N ASN A 101 16.41 61.93 -15.42
CA ASN A 101 16.97 62.91 -16.40
C ASN A 101 16.18 62.95 -17.74
N LEU A 102 15.50 64.07 -18.03
CA LEU A 102 15.95 65.15 -18.93
C LEU A 102 14.97 66.36 -18.87
#